data_AF-A0A2S2Q3M9-F1
#
_entry.id   AF-A0A2S2Q3M9-F1
#
_cell.length_a   1.000
_cell.length_b   1.000
_cell.length_c   1.000
_cell.angle_alpha   90.00
_cell.angle_beta   90.00
_cell.angle_gamma   90.00
#
_symmetry.space_group_name_H-M   'P 1'
#
loop_
_entity.id
_entity.type
_entity.pdbx_description
1 polymer ?
#
loop_
_entity_poly.entity_id
_entity_poly.type
_entity_poly.pdbx_seq_one_letter_code
_entity_poly.pdbx_strand_id
1 'polypeptide(L)'
;MNMESSEIWSLKTISLKAIYTSLEKILFQKNKQKQDSSKLLKRNLEKKINKRRQLENVDHVDLMNTYKKKNKEIDFNQTEGKNILPLMNPELMFEVPEDIDNWIAVLCPDGIRCYVVAKNNKTKAIATSGKTINCFQSLFPYGQCLQDNRIRSRRIQTVLDCVYSAQLRKFYVLDVLEWLDMPCTYYDADFRFSFIESRLNLIQGINKVSEKNYFPFEMAPRMVTSDFYQYILDNGKFFPENVNLDRIYFYNPESYYISNTPTALWLKPFMITDVLQKPIND
;
A
#
# COMPACT_ATOMS: atom_id res chain seq x y z
N MET A 1 10.38 -71.90 -11.21
CA MET A 1 9.23 -71.02 -10.95
C MET A 1 9.63 -69.56 -10.60
N ASN A 2 10.79 -69.05 -11.06
CA ASN A 2 11.32 -67.72 -10.66
C ASN A 2 11.60 -66.76 -11.83
N MET A 3 11.29 -67.13 -13.08
CA MET A 3 11.53 -66.26 -14.26
C MET A 3 10.34 -65.33 -14.55
N GLU A 4 9.10 -65.81 -14.45
CA GLU A 4 7.92 -64.96 -14.67
C GLU A 4 7.81 -63.83 -13.63
N SER A 5 8.18 -64.12 -12.38
CA SER A 5 8.11 -63.15 -11.28
C SER A 5 9.11 -62.00 -11.43
N SER A 6 10.29 -62.22 -12.03
CA SER A 6 11.29 -61.17 -12.27
C SER A 6 10.95 -60.31 -13.49
N GLU A 7 10.39 -60.91 -14.55
CA GLU A 7 9.88 -60.17 -15.71
C GLU A 7 8.68 -59.30 -15.37
N ILE A 8 7.73 -59.80 -14.56
CA ILE A 8 6.58 -59.01 -14.10
C ILE A 8 7.04 -57.82 -13.25
N TRP A 9 8.06 -58.00 -12.39
CA TRP A 9 8.62 -56.94 -11.57
C TRP A 9 9.36 -55.88 -12.42
N SER A 10 10.14 -56.34 -13.40
CA SER A 10 10.79 -55.49 -14.42
C SER A 10 9.78 -54.64 -15.20
N LEU A 11 8.73 -55.27 -15.75
CA LEU A 11 7.69 -54.58 -16.52
C LEU A 11 6.90 -53.57 -15.69
N LYS A 12 6.58 -53.89 -14.43
CA LYS A 12 5.96 -52.94 -13.48
C LYS A 12 6.88 -51.75 -13.21
N THR A 13 8.18 -51.98 -13.08
CA THR A 13 9.17 -50.92 -12.79
C THR A 13 9.36 -49.98 -13.99
N ILE A 14 9.40 -50.52 -15.21
CA ILE A 14 9.45 -49.75 -16.47
C ILE A 14 8.17 -48.91 -16.63
N SER A 15 6.99 -49.50 -16.36
CA SER A 15 5.70 -48.82 -16.41
C SER A 15 5.62 -47.65 -15.42
N LEU A 16 6.03 -47.86 -14.16
CA LEU A 16 6.07 -46.79 -13.14
C LEU A 16 6.99 -45.63 -13.54
N LYS A 17 8.17 -45.94 -14.11
CA LYS A 17 9.12 -44.91 -14.57
C LYS A 17 8.56 -44.10 -15.76
N ALA A 18 7.82 -44.75 -16.65
CA ALA A 18 7.14 -44.08 -17.77
C ALA A 18 6.01 -43.17 -17.29
N ILE A 19 5.23 -43.60 -16.29
CA ILE A 19 4.17 -42.79 -15.67
C ILE A 19 4.78 -41.55 -15.00
N TYR A 20 5.82 -41.72 -14.17
CA TYR A 20 6.49 -40.61 -13.48
C TYR A 20 7.04 -39.57 -14.47
N THR A 21 7.75 -40.02 -15.51
CA THR A 21 8.30 -39.12 -16.56
C THR A 21 7.18 -38.37 -17.30
N SER A 22 6.03 -39.00 -17.50
CA SER A 22 4.87 -38.37 -18.16
C SER A 22 4.23 -37.30 -17.27
N LEU A 23 4.11 -37.57 -15.97
CA LEU A 23 3.63 -36.60 -14.99
C LEU A 23 4.55 -35.38 -14.88
N GLU A 24 5.87 -35.58 -14.85
CA GLU A 24 6.85 -34.48 -14.86
C GLU A 24 6.71 -33.60 -16.11
N LYS A 25 6.52 -34.20 -17.29
CA LYS A 25 6.29 -33.45 -18.54
C LYS A 25 5.01 -32.64 -18.49
N ILE A 26 3.92 -33.20 -17.96
CA ILE A 26 2.64 -32.49 -17.81
C ILE A 26 2.77 -31.33 -16.82
N LEU A 27 3.43 -31.54 -15.67
CA LEU A 27 3.69 -30.49 -14.68
C LEU A 27 4.56 -29.37 -15.27
N PHE A 28 5.62 -29.74 -15.99
CA PHE A 28 6.49 -28.78 -16.68
C PHE A 28 5.72 -27.95 -17.73
N GLN A 29 4.88 -28.60 -18.55
CA GLN A 29 4.04 -27.91 -19.53
C GLN A 29 3.02 -26.97 -18.87
N LYS A 30 2.36 -27.41 -17.79
CA LYS A 30 1.45 -26.56 -17.01
C LYS A 30 2.18 -25.35 -16.43
N ASN A 31 3.36 -25.54 -15.86
CA ASN A 31 4.17 -24.44 -15.33
C ASN A 31 4.60 -23.46 -16.41
N LYS A 32 5.01 -23.96 -17.58
CA LYS A 32 5.38 -23.12 -18.73
C LYS A 32 4.18 -22.32 -19.25
N GLN A 33 3.01 -22.94 -19.39
CA GLN A 33 1.77 -22.24 -19.77
C GLN A 33 1.37 -21.18 -18.75
N LYS A 34 1.50 -21.47 -17.45
CA LYS A 34 1.25 -20.50 -16.36
C LYS A 34 2.20 -19.31 -16.46
N GLN A 35 3.50 -19.56 -16.67
CA GLN A 35 4.50 -18.51 -16.87
C GLN A 35 4.25 -17.66 -18.12
N ASP A 36 3.90 -18.27 -19.25
CA ASP A 36 3.66 -17.55 -20.50
C ASP A 36 2.38 -16.70 -20.41
N SER A 37 1.34 -17.21 -19.73
CA SER A 37 0.11 -16.47 -19.43
C SER A 37 0.38 -15.28 -18.50
N SER A 38 1.17 -15.48 -17.44
CA SER A 38 1.62 -14.42 -16.51
C SER A 38 2.41 -13.33 -17.24
N LYS A 39 3.35 -13.70 -18.12
CA LYS A 39 4.11 -12.74 -18.96
C LYS A 39 3.22 -11.95 -19.90
N LEU A 40 2.22 -12.58 -20.50
CA LEU A 40 1.28 -11.91 -21.40
C LEU A 40 0.39 -10.92 -20.63
N LEU A 41 -0.16 -11.34 -19.49
CA LEU A 41 -0.93 -10.49 -18.58
C LEU A 41 -0.11 -9.28 -18.14
N LYS A 42 1.14 -9.50 -17.72
CA LYS A 42 2.09 -8.44 -17.36
C LYS A 42 2.26 -7.39 -18.45
N ARG A 43 2.55 -7.82 -19.68
CA ARG A 43 2.68 -6.90 -20.83
C ARG A 43 1.40 -6.11 -21.11
N ASN A 44 0.24 -6.75 -20.99
CA ASN A 44 -1.04 -6.11 -21.23
C ASN A 44 -1.37 -5.07 -20.15
N LEU A 45 -1.15 -5.41 -18.88
CA LEU A 45 -1.33 -4.50 -17.74
C LEU A 45 -0.37 -3.32 -17.82
N GLU A 46 0.92 -3.55 -18.14
CA GLU A 46 1.90 -2.48 -18.33
C GLU A 46 1.50 -1.53 -19.45
N LYS A 47 0.98 -2.04 -20.57
CA LYS A 47 0.44 -1.20 -21.66
C LYS A 47 -0.77 -0.37 -21.20
N LYS A 48 -1.74 -0.99 -20.49
CA LYS A 48 -2.90 -0.29 -19.92
C LYS A 48 -2.45 0.80 -18.94
N ILE A 49 -1.50 0.49 -18.05
CA ILE A 49 -0.91 1.43 -17.09
C ILE A 49 -0.23 2.57 -17.82
N ASN A 50 0.67 2.30 -18.77
CA ASN A 50 1.41 3.36 -19.45
C ASN A 50 0.49 4.28 -20.24
N LYS A 51 -0.54 3.74 -20.89
CA LYS A 51 -1.58 4.53 -21.56
C LYS A 51 -2.31 5.45 -20.58
N ARG A 52 -2.66 4.96 -19.39
CA ARG A 52 -3.30 5.78 -18.34
C ARG A 52 -2.34 6.75 -17.66
N ARG A 53 -1.08 6.39 -17.43
CA ARG A 53 -0.04 7.28 -16.87
C ARG A 53 0.22 8.50 -17.76
N GLN A 54 0.14 8.36 -19.08
CA GLN A 54 0.25 9.49 -19.99
C GLN A 54 -0.89 10.51 -19.80
N LEU A 55 -2.06 10.05 -19.36
CA LEU A 55 -3.20 10.90 -18.99
C LEU A 55 -3.03 11.43 -17.54
N GLU A 56 -2.76 10.56 -16.57
CA GLU A 56 -2.61 10.89 -15.13
C GLU A 56 -1.41 11.82 -14.84
N ASN A 57 -0.32 11.77 -15.62
CA ASN A 57 0.82 12.67 -15.43
C ASN A 57 0.46 14.13 -15.68
N VAL A 58 -0.46 14.39 -16.62
CA VAL A 58 -0.98 15.74 -16.87
C VAL A 58 -1.78 16.20 -15.64
N ASP A 59 -2.67 15.34 -15.14
CA ASP A 59 -3.47 15.62 -13.95
C ASP A 59 -2.62 15.83 -12.69
N HIS A 60 -1.55 15.04 -12.49
CA HIS A 60 -0.67 15.21 -11.34
C HIS A 60 0.13 16.51 -11.40
N VAL A 61 0.61 16.91 -12.59
CA VAL A 61 1.26 18.20 -12.79
C VAL A 61 0.26 19.33 -12.53
N ASP A 62 -0.98 19.21 -13.00
CA ASP A 62 -2.05 20.18 -12.77
C ASP A 62 -2.52 20.23 -11.32
N LEU A 63 -2.58 19.10 -10.63
CA LEU A 63 -2.87 19.01 -9.20
C LEU A 63 -1.80 19.72 -8.40
N MET A 64 -0.53 19.51 -8.76
CA MET A 64 0.61 20.14 -8.08
C MET A 64 0.72 21.63 -8.40
N ASN A 65 0.33 22.06 -9.60
CA ASN A 65 0.19 23.47 -9.96
C ASN A 65 -1.01 24.12 -9.25
N THR A 66 -2.14 23.42 -9.15
CA THR A 66 -3.32 23.88 -8.39
C THR A 66 -3.01 24.01 -6.91
N TYR A 67 -2.24 23.07 -6.36
CA TYR A 67 -1.71 23.13 -5.01
C TYR A 67 -0.84 24.37 -4.79
N LYS A 68 0.13 24.63 -5.67
CA LYS A 68 0.96 25.84 -5.64
C LYS A 68 0.15 27.14 -5.78
N LYS A 69 -0.91 27.13 -6.61
CA LYS A 69 -1.76 28.29 -6.86
C LYS A 69 -2.69 28.62 -5.70
N LYS A 70 -3.19 27.60 -4.99
CA LYS A 70 -4.05 27.75 -3.80
C LYS A 70 -3.25 28.11 -2.54
N ASN A 71 -2.00 27.64 -2.43
CA ASN A 71 -1.11 27.97 -1.33
C ASN A 71 -0.06 28.99 -1.78
N LYS A 72 -0.48 30.26 -1.97
CA LYS A 72 0.47 31.37 -2.14
C LYS A 72 1.32 31.46 -0.87
N GLU A 73 2.64 31.41 -1.05
CA GLU A 73 3.68 31.60 -0.01
C GLU A 73 3.84 30.46 1.02
N ILE A 74 4.49 29.37 0.61
CA ILE A 74 5.33 28.58 1.53
C ILE A 74 6.66 28.35 0.81
N ASP A 75 7.77 28.87 1.36
CA ASP A 75 9.11 28.76 0.78
C ASP A 75 9.57 27.28 0.78
N PHE A 76 9.78 26.73 -0.41
CA PHE A 76 10.03 25.29 -0.70
C PHE A 76 11.52 24.90 -0.59
N ASN A 77 12.30 25.58 0.24
CA ASN A 77 13.75 25.41 0.26
C ASN A 77 14.24 24.79 1.56
N GLN A 78 13.98 23.50 1.76
CA GLN A 78 14.74 22.68 2.73
C GLN A 78 14.63 21.19 2.41
N THR A 79 15.69 20.61 1.84
CA THR A 79 15.87 19.15 1.73
C THR A 79 16.28 18.58 3.08
N GLU A 80 15.31 18.27 3.95
CA GLU A 80 15.57 17.60 5.24
C GLU A 80 15.46 16.07 5.18
N GLY A 81 15.14 15.49 4.01
CA GLY A 81 14.84 14.06 3.87
C GLY A 81 16.00 13.07 3.94
N LYS A 82 17.22 13.48 4.34
CA LYS A 82 18.42 12.61 4.22
C LYS A 82 18.45 11.39 5.16
N ASN A 83 17.59 11.34 6.19
CA ASN A 83 17.61 10.28 7.20
C ASN A 83 16.25 9.56 7.39
N ILE A 84 15.31 9.70 6.45
CA ILE A 84 14.02 9.01 6.57
C ILE A 84 14.10 7.69 5.81
N LEU A 85 13.68 6.59 6.45
CA LEU A 85 13.61 5.27 5.82
C LEU A 85 12.76 5.32 4.54
N PRO A 86 13.14 4.63 3.46
CA PRO A 86 12.35 4.60 2.23
C PRO A 86 10.96 4.01 2.51
N LEU A 87 9.90 4.63 1.95
CA LEU A 87 8.55 4.07 2.00
C LEU A 87 8.51 2.68 1.36
N MET A 88 7.66 1.81 1.92
CA MET A 88 7.31 0.58 1.27
C MET A 88 6.59 0.90 -0.04
N ASN A 89 7.13 0.38 -1.14
CA ASN A 89 6.53 0.43 -2.45
C ASN A 89 6.05 -0.98 -2.81
N PRO A 90 4.74 -1.26 -2.69
CA PRO A 90 4.20 -2.53 -3.12
C PRO A 90 4.51 -2.82 -4.59
N GLU A 91 4.68 -4.09 -4.94
CA GLU A 91 4.86 -4.52 -6.34
C GLU A 91 3.51 -4.72 -7.05
N LEU A 92 3.48 -4.59 -8.38
CA LEU A 92 2.23 -4.84 -9.11
C LEU A 92 1.87 -6.32 -8.99
N MET A 93 0.64 -6.63 -8.60
CA MET A 93 0.17 -8.00 -8.48
C MET A 93 0.00 -8.62 -9.87
N PHE A 94 0.94 -9.48 -10.26
CA PHE A 94 0.84 -10.31 -11.47
C PHE A 94 0.43 -11.74 -11.15
N GLU A 95 0.94 -12.25 -10.04
CA GLU A 95 0.64 -13.58 -9.54
C GLU A 95 -0.10 -13.39 -8.21
N VAL A 96 -1.29 -13.97 -8.14
CA VAL A 96 -2.14 -13.89 -6.96
C VAL A 96 -1.61 -14.91 -5.94
N PRO A 97 -1.24 -14.48 -4.72
CA PRO A 97 -0.90 -15.40 -3.63
C PRO A 97 -2.03 -16.39 -3.38
N GLU A 98 -1.69 -17.65 -3.05
CA GLU A 98 -2.69 -18.69 -2.78
C GLU A 98 -3.58 -18.34 -1.58
N ASP A 99 -3.04 -17.59 -0.63
CA ASP A 99 -3.67 -17.15 0.62
C ASP A 99 -4.13 -15.68 0.56
N ILE A 100 -4.28 -15.09 -0.65
CA ILE A 100 -4.61 -13.66 -0.82
C ILE A 100 -5.87 -13.23 -0.05
N ASP A 101 -6.83 -14.15 0.13
CA ASP A 101 -8.08 -13.90 0.83
C ASP A 101 -7.86 -13.55 2.30
N ASN A 102 -6.73 -13.97 2.89
CA ASN A 102 -6.33 -13.66 4.27
C ASN A 102 -5.48 -12.39 4.38
N TRP A 103 -5.09 -11.79 3.25
CA TRP A 103 -4.30 -10.56 3.24
C TRP A 103 -5.16 -9.35 3.60
N ILE A 104 -4.50 -8.22 3.87
CA ILE A 104 -5.17 -6.98 4.22
C ILE A 104 -5.21 -6.09 2.98
N ALA A 105 -6.42 -5.83 2.48
CA ALA A 105 -6.68 -4.87 1.41
C ALA A 105 -6.79 -3.46 2.02
N VAL A 106 -5.94 -2.54 1.59
CA VAL A 106 -5.92 -1.11 1.97
C VAL A 106 -6.27 -0.27 0.75
N LEU A 107 -7.31 0.55 0.89
CA LEU A 107 -7.85 1.38 -0.17
C LEU A 107 -7.16 2.74 -0.16
N CYS A 108 -6.52 3.09 -1.27
CA CYS A 108 -5.70 4.28 -1.38
C CYS A 108 -6.39 5.31 -2.28
N PRO A 109 -6.76 6.48 -1.75
CA PRO A 109 -7.37 7.52 -2.56
C PRO A 109 -6.38 8.16 -3.52
N ASP A 110 -6.89 8.89 -4.50
CA ASP A 110 -6.08 9.79 -5.31
C ASP A 110 -5.47 10.92 -4.46
N GLY A 111 -4.16 11.15 -4.67
CA GLY A 111 -3.42 12.12 -3.87
C GLY A 111 -1.91 11.97 -3.97
N ILE A 112 -1.21 12.72 -3.13
CA ILE A 112 0.25 12.75 -3.08
C ILE A 112 0.73 11.85 -1.94
N ARG A 113 1.41 10.75 -2.29
CA ARG A 113 2.09 9.89 -1.32
C ARG A 113 3.18 10.67 -0.58
N CYS A 114 3.18 10.64 0.75
CA CYS A 114 4.11 11.42 1.55
C CYS A 114 4.40 10.80 2.92
N TYR A 115 5.57 11.14 3.47
CA TYR A 115 5.84 11.05 4.89
C TYR A 115 5.10 12.17 5.62
N VAL A 116 4.58 11.88 6.80
CA VAL A 116 4.17 12.89 7.77
C VAL A 116 5.04 12.74 9.00
N VAL A 117 5.82 13.77 9.31
CA VAL A 117 6.78 13.79 10.41
C VAL A 117 6.32 14.81 11.44
N ALA A 118 5.87 14.37 12.60
CA ALA A 118 5.54 15.23 13.74
C ALA A 118 6.71 15.24 14.74
N LYS A 119 7.34 16.40 14.93
CA LYS A 119 8.53 16.59 15.77
C LYS A 119 8.68 18.07 16.12
N ASN A 120 9.27 18.38 17.28
CA ASN A 120 9.65 19.75 17.66
C ASN A 120 8.48 20.76 17.53
N ASN A 121 7.28 20.36 17.96
CA ASN A 121 6.06 21.16 17.95
C ASN A 121 5.58 21.58 16.54
N LYS A 122 5.97 20.82 15.52
CA LYS A 122 5.57 21.02 14.12
C LYS A 122 5.35 19.68 13.44
N THR A 123 4.57 19.70 12.37
CA THR A 123 4.34 18.56 11.49
C THR A 123 4.71 18.95 10.07
N LYS A 124 5.58 18.15 9.44
CA LYS A 124 5.99 18.32 8.05
C LYS A 124 5.44 17.16 7.22
N ALA A 125 4.77 17.47 6.13
CA ALA A 125 4.45 16.51 5.09
C ALA A 125 5.53 16.57 4.01
N ILE A 126 6.16 15.45 3.67
CA ILE A 126 7.29 15.37 2.74
C ILE A 126 6.92 14.36 1.66
N ALA A 127 6.83 14.80 0.40
CA ALA A 127 6.55 13.91 -0.72
C ALA A 127 7.67 12.87 -0.88
N THR A 128 7.38 11.76 -1.56
CA THR A 128 8.39 10.73 -1.91
C THR A 128 9.57 11.29 -2.70
N SER A 129 9.38 12.40 -3.42
CA SER A 129 10.46 13.15 -4.10
C SER A 129 11.40 13.91 -3.15
N GLY A 130 11.13 13.91 -1.85
CA GLY A 130 11.86 14.66 -0.83
C GLY A 130 11.43 16.12 -0.66
N LYS A 131 10.51 16.63 -1.51
CA LYS A 131 9.97 17.99 -1.39
C LYS A 131 8.97 18.07 -0.26
N THR A 132 9.13 19.04 0.64
CA THR A 132 8.11 19.36 1.65
C THR A 132 6.84 19.82 0.95
N ILE A 133 5.73 19.12 1.18
CA ILE A 133 4.40 19.52 0.71
C ILE A 133 3.92 20.66 1.59
N ASN A 134 3.85 20.42 2.90
CA ASN A 134 3.29 21.36 3.88
C ASN A 134 4.06 21.32 5.20
N CYS A 135 4.00 22.43 5.94
CA CYS A 135 4.46 22.54 7.33
C CYS A 135 3.32 23.16 8.16
N PHE A 136 2.84 22.45 9.17
CA PHE A 136 1.63 22.80 9.90
C PHE A 136 1.68 22.28 11.34
N GLN A 137 0.73 22.71 12.17
CA GLN A 137 0.48 22.11 13.48
C GLN A 137 -0.55 20.99 13.34
N SER A 138 -0.29 19.87 14.00
CA SER A 138 -1.23 18.74 14.09
C SER A 138 -1.48 18.37 15.54
N LEU A 139 -2.47 17.51 15.78
CA LEU A 139 -2.77 16.99 17.12
C LEU A 139 -1.89 15.79 17.51
N PHE A 140 -0.92 15.38 16.68
CA PHE A 140 0.03 14.36 17.08
C PHE A 140 0.91 14.86 18.23
N PRO A 141 1.34 13.96 19.15
CA PRO A 141 2.27 14.36 20.19
C PRO A 141 3.54 14.94 19.57
N TYR A 142 4.04 16.04 20.12
CA TYR A 142 5.16 16.83 19.57
C TYR A 142 4.91 17.41 18.14
N GLY A 143 3.72 17.26 17.58
CA GLY A 143 3.23 17.99 16.40
C GLY A 143 2.42 19.25 16.74
N GLN A 144 1.91 19.31 17.97
CA GLN A 144 1.21 20.48 18.53
C GLN A 144 2.18 21.47 19.19
N CYS A 145 1.88 22.77 19.10
CA CYS A 145 2.61 23.78 19.87
C CYS A 145 2.11 23.79 21.31
N LEU A 146 2.78 23.04 22.19
CA LEU A 146 2.62 23.21 23.63
C LEU A 146 3.22 24.57 24.02
N GLN A 147 2.42 25.40 24.69
CA GLN A 147 2.86 26.70 25.23
C GLN A 147 3.99 26.54 26.27
N ASP A 148 4.13 25.36 26.86
CA ASP A 148 5.19 25.07 27.81
C ASP A 148 6.46 24.57 27.09
N ASN A 149 7.35 25.52 26.81
CA ASN A 149 8.67 25.34 26.19
C ASN A 149 9.63 24.43 26.99
N ARG A 150 9.21 23.85 28.12
CA ARG A 150 10.06 23.10 29.05
C ARG A 150 10.25 21.62 28.69
N ILE A 151 9.38 21.03 27.85
CA ILE A 151 9.53 19.63 27.40
C ILE A 151 10.06 19.60 25.96
N ARG A 152 11.29 20.10 25.77
CA ARG A 152 12.02 19.91 24.51
C ARG A 152 12.70 18.55 24.51
N SER A 153 11.94 17.46 24.41
CA SER A 153 12.56 16.20 24.03
C SER A 153 12.93 16.28 22.56
N ARG A 154 14.13 16.80 22.26
CA ARG A 154 14.65 17.04 20.89
C ARG A 154 14.73 15.77 20.02
N ARG A 155 14.49 14.60 20.60
CA ARG A 155 14.57 13.30 19.94
C ARG A 155 13.21 12.80 19.47
N ILE A 156 12.16 12.98 20.28
CA ILE A 156 10.85 12.34 20.06
C ILE A 156 10.16 12.81 18.79
N GLN A 157 9.86 11.86 17.92
CA GLN A 157 9.11 12.08 16.69
C GLN A 157 8.08 10.97 16.42
N THR A 158 7.12 11.29 15.55
CA THR A 158 6.20 10.34 14.93
C THR A 158 6.35 10.45 13.43
N VAL A 159 6.50 9.32 12.75
CA VAL A 159 6.65 9.22 11.30
C VAL A 159 5.56 8.30 10.76
N LEU A 160 4.68 8.88 9.96
CA LEU A 160 3.60 8.17 9.28
C LEU A 160 3.85 8.15 7.80
N ASP A 161 3.29 7.13 7.17
CA ASP A 161 3.22 6.98 5.75
C ASP A 161 1.76 7.24 5.32
N CYS A 162 1.58 8.28 4.51
CA CYS A 162 0.26 8.85 4.23
C CYS A 162 0.05 9.10 2.73
N VAL A 163 -1.21 9.34 2.36
CA VAL A 163 -1.61 9.97 1.10
C VAL A 163 -2.31 11.28 1.43
N TYR A 164 -1.83 12.37 0.85
CA TYR A 164 -2.46 13.69 0.96
C TYR A 164 -3.47 13.90 -0.17
N SER A 165 -4.76 14.01 0.18
CA SER A 165 -5.80 14.43 -0.76
C SER A 165 -5.89 15.96 -0.77
N ALA A 166 -5.46 16.58 -1.87
CA ALA A 166 -5.52 18.03 -2.03
C ALA A 166 -6.97 18.54 -2.11
N GLN A 167 -7.88 17.72 -2.62
CA GLN A 167 -9.29 18.05 -2.79
C GLN A 167 -10.02 18.13 -1.45
N LEU A 168 -9.72 17.21 -0.53
CA LEU A 168 -10.25 17.21 0.84
C LEU A 168 -9.40 17.99 1.84
N ARG A 169 -8.18 18.40 1.47
CA ARG A 169 -7.17 18.96 2.38
C ARG A 169 -6.98 18.06 3.62
N LYS A 170 -6.80 16.77 3.37
CA LYS A 170 -6.81 15.72 4.38
C LYS A 170 -5.70 14.71 4.11
N PHE A 171 -5.20 14.10 5.18
CA PHE A 171 -4.28 12.97 5.09
C PHE A 171 -5.00 11.66 5.39
N TYR A 172 -4.82 10.70 4.50
CA TYR A 172 -5.15 9.30 4.75
C TYR A 172 -3.88 8.58 5.21
N VAL A 173 -3.89 8.04 6.41
CA VAL A 173 -2.79 7.27 7.00
C VAL A 173 -2.85 5.88 6.41
N LEU A 174 -1.83 5.49 5.64
CA LEU A 174 -1.71 4.12 5.17
C LEU A 174 -0.97 3.29 6.22
N ASP A 175 0.10 3.83 6.78
CA ASP A 175 0.95 3.10 7.71
C ASP A 175 1.69 3.95 8.76
N VAL A 176 2.28 3.29 9.75
CA VAL A 176 3.13 3.86 10.79
C VAL A 176 4.55 3.30 10.69
N LEU A 177 5.54 4.20 10.60
CA LEU A 177 6.96 3.85 10.58
C LEU A 177 7.55 4.00 11.98
N GLU A 178 7.17 5.07 12.67
CA GLU A 178 7.66 5.40 13.99
C GLU A 178 6.59 6.12 14.80
N TRP A 179 6.40 5.72 16.06
CA TRP A 179 5.46 6.38 16.97
C TRP A 179 6.16 6.72 18.27
N LEU A 180 6.40 8.01 18.51
CA LEU A 180 7.11 8.50 19.71
C LEU A 180 8.49 7.85 19.90
N ASP A 181 9.33 7.87 18.85
CA ASP A 181 10.63 7.20 18.76
C ASP A 181 10.58 5.66 18.86
N MET A 182 9.39 5.05 18.94
CA MET A 182 9.26 3.58 18.84
C MET A 182 9.24 3.18 17.36
N PRO A 183 10.27 2.46 16.87
CA PRO A 183 10.33 2.03 15.48
C PRO A 183 9.29 0.94 15.25
N CYS A 184 8.22 1.31 14.53
CA CYS A 184 7.14 0.39 14.20
C CYS A 184 7.52 -0.55 13.06
N THR A 185 8.56 -0.25 12.28
CA THR A 185 8.94 -1.02 11.08
C THR A 185 9.32 -2.48 11.32
N TYR A 186 9.65 -2.84 12.56
CA TYR A 186 10.03 -4.21 12.97
C TYR A 186 8.82 -5.08 13.35
N TYR A 187 7.61 -4.54 13.33
CA TYR A 187 6.39 -5.30 13.59
C TYR A 187 5.72 -5.68 12.27
N ASP A 188 4.92 -6.73 12.32
CA ASP A 188 4.09 -7.17 11.19
C ASP A 188 3.01 -6.14 10.83
N ALA A 189 2.40 -6.28 9.65
CA ALA A 189 1.44 -5.31 9.13
C ALA A 189 0.16 -5.28 9.98
N ASP A 190 -0.32 -6.45 10.41
CA ASP A 190 -1.53 -6.57 11.22
C ASP A 190 -1.42 -5.79 12.54
N PHE A 191 -0.31 -5.96 13.25
CA PHE A 191 0.00 -5.21 14.45
C PHE A 191 0.11 -3.72 14.15
N ARG A 192 0.87 -3.31 13.12
CA ARG A 192 1.10 -1.89 12.80
C ARG A 192 -0.21 -1.17 12.48
N PHE A 193 -1.10 -1.83 11.75
CA PHE A 193 -2.41 -1.31 11.37
C PHE A 193 -3.33 -1.16 12.58
N SER A 194 -3.47 -2.22 13.39
CA SER A 194 -4.26 -2.20 14.62
C SER A 194 -3.72 -1.16 15.61
N PHE A 195 -2.39 -1.07 15.72
CA PHE A 195 -1.72 -0.12 16.60
C PHE A 195 -2.02 1.32 16.20
N ILE A 196 -1.75 1.72 14.95
CA ILE A 196 -1.96 3.11 14.53
C ILE A 196 -3.44 3.49 14.53
N GLU A 197 -4.36 2.56 14.25
CA GLU A 197 -5.80 2.78 14.40
C GLU A 197 -6.14 3.13 15.85
N SER A 198 -5.66 2.32 16.80
CA SER A 198 -5.86 2.57 18.23
C SER A 198 -5.31 3.93 18.66
N ARG A 199 -4.17 4.35 18.09
CA ARG A 199 -3.54 5.64 18.41
C ARG A 199 -4.34 6.81 17.87
N LEU A 200 -4.80 6.73 16.63
CA LEU A 200 -5.63 7.78 16.02
C LEU A 200 -6.95 7.96 16.77
N ASN A 201 -7.60 6.86 17.16
CA ASN A 201 -8.86 6.87 17.90
C ASN A 201 -8.75 7.53 19.28
N LEU A 202 -7.55 7.55 19.89
CA LEU A 202 -7.30 8.24 21.15
C LEU A 202 -7.11 9.75 21.01
N ILE A 203 -6.81 10.26 19.80
CA ILE A 203 -6.59 11.68 19.57
C ILE A 203 -7.92 12.35 19.17
N GLN A 204 -8.58 12.96 20.15
CA GLN A 204 -9.86 13.61 19.94
C GLN A 204 -9.78 14.69 18.86
N GLY A 205 -10.66 14.59 17.85
CA GLY A 205 -10.75 15.57 16.77
C GLY A 205 -9.66 15.47 15.70
N ILE A 206 -8.81 14.44 15.71
CA ILE A 206 -7.78 14.23 14.69
C ILE A 206 -8.36 14.16 13.27
N ASN A 207 -9.58 13.64 13.13
CA ASN A 207 -10.32 13.52 11.87
C ASN A 207 -11.17 14.76 11.53
N LYS A 208 -11.12 15.83 12.32
CA LYS A 208 -11.90 17.06 12.10
C LYS A 208 -10.99 18.26 11.93
N VAL A 209 -11.43 19.20 11.09
CA VAL A 209 -10.77 20.51 10.97
C VAL A 209 -11.01 21.30 12.24
N SER A 210 -9.96 21.92 12.77
CA SER A 210 -10.03 22.87 13.89
C SER A 210 -8.89 23.88 13.81
N GLU A 211 -8.90 24.88 14.69
CA GLU A 211 -7.81 25.87 14.82
C GLU A 211 -6.44 25.25 15.09
N LYS A 212 -6.42 24.07 15.73
CA LYS A 212 -5.18 23.33 16.06
C LYS A 212 -4.93 22.14 15.12
N ASN A 213 -5.85 21.89 14.17
CA ASN A 213 -5.79 20.76 13.25
C ASN A 213 -6.28 21.19 11.85
N TYR A 214 -5.40 21.85 11.10
CA TYR A 214 -5.73 22.37 9.78
C TYR A 214 -5.91 21.29 8.70
N PHE A 215 -5.27 20.14 8.91
CA PHE A 215 -5.31 19.00 8.01
C PHE A 215 -5.70 17.77 8.80
N PRO A 216 -6.95 17.29 8.68
CA PRO A 216 -7.38 16.12 9.42
C PRO A 216 -6.65 14.86 8.95
N PHE A 217 -6.56 13.89 9.85
CA PHE A 217 -6.03 12.57 9.55
C PHE A 217 -7.14 11.53 9.74
N GLU A 218 -7.27 10.65 8.77
CA GLU A 218 -8.08 9.45 8.88
C GLU A 218 -7.28 8.24 8.47
N MET A 219 -7.65 7.10 9.01
CA MET A 219 -7.12 5.83 8.54
C MET A 219 -7.62 5.57 7.12
N ALA A 220 -6.73 5.15 6.21
CA ALA A 220 -7.20 4.63 4.94
C ALA A 220 -8.06 3.38 5.18
N PRO A 221 -9.23 3.29 4.52
CA PRO A 221 -10.11 2.13 4.65
C PRO A 221 -9.33 0.85 4.37
N ARG A 222 -9.49 -0.13 5.24
CA ARG A 222 -8.81 -1.42 5.13
C ARG A 222 -9.68 -2.53 5.68
N MET A 223 -9.52 -3.73 5.13
CA MET A 223 -10.27 -4.92 5.51
C MET A 223 -9.51 -6.17 5.06
N VAL A 224 -9.92 -7.32 5.54
CA VAL A 224 -9.45 -8.60 5.01
C VAL A 224 -9.91 -8.71 3.54
N THR A 225 -9.06 -9.26 2.67
CA THR A 225 -9.32 -9.30 1.23
C THR A 225 -10.60 -10.07 0.89
N SER A 226 -10.94 -11.11 1.66
CA SER A 226 -12.21 -11.83 1.52
C SER A 226 -13.43 -10.89 1.65
N ASP A 227 -13.42 -10.01 2.64
CA ASP A 227 -14.49 -9.02 2.87
C ASP A 227 -14.49 -7.92 1.81
N PHE A 228 -13.30 -7.56 1.31
CA PHE A 228 -13.14 -6.56 0.26
C PHE A 228 -13.91 -6.92 -1.02
N TYR A 229 -13.93 -8.19 -1.43
CA TYR A 229 -14.70 -8.59 -2.61
C TYR A 229 -16.19 -8.33 -2.45
N GLN A 230 -16.74 -8.71 -1.29
CA GLN A 230 -18.16 -8.49 -1.00
C GLN A 230 -18.45 -6.99 -0.94
N TYR A 231 -17.57 -6.21 -0.31
CA TYR A 231 -17.71 -4.77 -0.23
C TYR A 231 -17.71 -4.09 -1.60
N ILE A 232 -16.82 -4.48 -2.53
CA ILE A 232 -16.81 -3.92 -3.89
C ILE A 232 -18.14 -4.19 -4.61
N LEU A 233 -18.69 -5.40 -4.45
CA LEU A 233 -19.96 -5.78 -5.08
C LEU A 233 -21.11 -4.96 -4.50
N ASP A 234 -21.15 -4.77 -3.19
CA ASP A 234 -22.26 -4.12 -2.51
C ASP A 234 -22.17 -2.59 -2.53
N ASN A 235 -20.95 -2.05 -2.43
CA ASN A 235 -20.66 -0.63 -2.21
C ASN A 235 -19.46 -0.18 -3.06
N GLY A 236 -19.72 0.30 -4.28
CA GLY A 236 -18.70 0.84 -5.18
C GLY A 236 -18.12 2.22 -4.80
N LYS A 237 -18.50 2.79 -3.63
CA LYS A 237 -18.03 4.12 -3.18
C LYS A 237 -17.11 3.98 -1.96
N PHE A 238 -15.80 4.09 -2.19
CA PHE A 238 -14.76 3.96 -1.15
C PHE A 238 -14.43 5.28 -0.43
N PHE A 239 -14.70 6.40 -1.08
CA PHE A 239 -14.38 7.74 -0.61
C PHE A 239 -15.55 8.69 -0.91
N PRO A 240 -15.55 9.92 -0.32
CA PRO A 240 -16.51 10.96 -0.70
C PRO A 240 -16.54 11.20 -2.22
N GLU A 241 -17.65 11.72 -2.77
CA GLU A 241 -17.90 11.81 -4.23
C GLU A 241 -16.83 12.55 -5.05
N ASN A 242 -15.98 13.31 -4.35
CA ASN A 242 -14.92 14.11 -4.90
C ASN A 242 -13.53 13.49 -4.66
N VAL A 243 -13.42 12.20 -4.37
CA VAL A 243 -12.15 11.48 -4.22
C VAL A 243 -12.28 10.14 -4.89
N ASN A 244 -11.33 9.82 -5.77
CA ASN A 244 -11.32 8.56 -6.50
C ASN A 244 -10.45 7.53 -5.75
N LEU A 245 -10.82 6.26 -5.87
CA LEU A 245 -9.89 5.19 -5.51
C LEU A 245 -8.77 5.12 -6.56
N ASP A 246 -7.53 5.41 -6.15
CA ASP A 246 -6.37 5.30 -7.05
C ASP A 246 -5.87 3.86 -7.11
N ARG A 247 -5.60 3.26 -5.94
CA ARG A 247 -4.96 1.94 -5.82
C ARG A 247 -5.54 1.15 -4.67
N ILE A 248 -5.45 -0.16 -4.76
CA ILE A 248 -5.60 -1.06 -3.62
C ILE A 248 -4.23 -1.67 -3.35
N TYR A 249 -3.80 -1.62 -2.10
CA TYR A 249 -2.62 -2.32 -1.62
C TYR A 249 -3.05 -3.57 -0.87
N PHE A 250 -2.38 -4.69 -1.14
CA PHE A 250 -2.60 -5.96 -0.48
C PHE A 250 -1.37 -6.28 0.33
N TYR A 251 -1.49 -6.26 1.65
CA TYR A 251 -0.39 -6.55 2.57
C TYR A 251 -0.56 -7.95 3.12
N ASN A 252 0.52 -8.75 3.07
CA ASN A 252 0.58 -9.94 3.88
C ASN A 252 0.53 -9.52 5.36
N PRO A 253 -0.34 -10.10 6.21
CA PRO A 253 -0.49 -9.69 7.61
C PRO A 253 0.82 -9.76 8.40
N GLU A 254 1.69 -10.71 8.07
CA GLU A 254 2.99 -10.97 8.72
C GLU A 254 4.13 -10.09 8.17
N SER A 255 3.84 -9.16 7.24
CA SER A 255 4.87 -8.36 6.56
C SER A 255 5.42 -7.22 7.42
N TYR A 256 6.75 -7.21 7.58
CA TYR A 256 7.49 -6.06 8.13
C TYR A 256 7.49 -4.86 7.18
N TYR A 257 7.69 -3.66 7.72
CA TYR A 257 7.77 -2.45 6.89
C TYR A 257 9.13 -2.32 6.21
N ILE A 258 9.27 -2.92 5.02
CA ILE A 258 10.51 -2.95 4.24
C ILE A 258 10.24 -2.42 2.83
N SER A 259 11.14 -1.57 2.32
CA SER A 259 11.08 -1.11 0.92
C SER A 259 11.35 -2.25 -0.07
N ASN A 260 10.61 -2.28 -1.18
CA ASN A 260 10.75 -3.26 -2.27
C ASN A 260 10.61 -4.72 -1.80
N THR A 261 9.46 -5.06 -1.23
CA THR A 261 9.15 -6.42 -0.76
C THR A 261 8.05 -7.06 -1.60
N PRO A 262 8.13 -8.38 -1.91
CA PRO A 262 7.03 -9.10 -2.57
C PRO A 262 5.84 -9.35 -1.63
N THR A 263 5.98 -9.05 -0.34
CA THR A 263 4.94 -9.25 0.68
C THR A 263 3.91 -8.12 0.76
N ALA A 264 4.05 -7.11 -0.11
CA ALA A 264 3.04 -6.09 -0.33
C ALA A 264 2.85 -5.93 -1.84
N LEU A 265 1.60 -6.01 -2.28
CA LEU A 265 1.23 -5.96 -3.69
C LEU A 265 0.23 -4.82 -3.93
N TRP A 266 0.05 -4.42 -5.18
CA TRP A 266 -0.99 -3.43 -5.54
C TRP A 266 -1.69 -3.74 -6.84
N LEU A 267 -2.91 -3.20 -6.97
CA LEU A 267 -3.70 -3.16 -8.20
C LEU A 267 -4.35 -1.79 -8.37
N LYS A 268 -4.63 -1.38 -9.62
CA LYS A 268 -5.65 -0.35 -9.89
C LYS A 268 -7.04 -0.98 -9.80
N PRO A 269 -8.10 -0.21 -9.49
CA PRO A 269 -9.47 -0.73 -9.44
C PRO A 269 -9.90 -1.51 -10.69
N PHE A 270 -9.61 -0.98 -11.88
CA PHE A 270 -9.95 -1.62 -13.16
C PHE A 270 -9.20 -2.94 -13.44
N MET A 271 -8.20 -3.30 -12.63
CA MET A 271 -7.43 -4.54 -12.80
C MET A 271 -7.98 -5.69 -11.96
N ILE A 272 -8.82 -5.42 -10.98
CA ILE A 272 -9.29 -6.43 -10.02
C ILE A 272 -9.98 -7.59 -10.75
N THR A 273 -10.88 -7.31 -11.69
CA THR A 273 -11.59 -8.35 -12.45
C THR A 273 -10.64 -9.19 -13.28
N ASP A 274 -9.68 -8.54 -13.96
CA ASP A 274 -8.70 -9.21 -14.82
C ASP A 274 -7.72 -10.09 -14.02
N VAL A 275 -7.29 -9.64 -12.84
CA VAL A 275 -6.21 -10.27 -12.06
C VAL A 275 -6.75 -11.26 -11.04
N LEU A 276 -7.71 -10.83 -10.21
CA LEU A 276 -8.29 -11.66 -9.16
C LEU A 276 -9.37 -12.60 -9.70
N GLN A 277 -9.79 -12.44 -10.97
CA GLN A 277 -10.84 -13.23 -11.62
C GLN A 277 -12.17 -13.20 -10.86
N LYS A 278 -12.42 -12.10 -10.14
CA LYS A 278 -13.65 -11.85 -9.38
C LYS A 278 -14.48 -10.77 -10.08
N PRO A 279 -15.80 -10.95 -10.22
CA PRO A 279 -16.65 -9.91 -10.81
C PRO A 279 -16.61 -8.62 -9.97
N ILE A 280 -16.74 -7.48 -10.63
CA ILE A 280 -16.96 -6.16 -10.01
C ILE A 280 -18.27 -5.63 -10.60
N ASN A 281 -19.10 -4.96 -9.79
CA ASN A 281 -20.23 -4.21 -10.31
C ASN A 281 -19.73 -2.92 -10.98
N ASP A 282 -20.02 -2.76 -12.27
CA ASP A 282 -19.70 -1.57 -13.07
C ASP A 282 -20.32 -0.28 -12.52
#